data_AF-A0A955LXZ8-F1
#
_entry.id   AF-A0A955LXZ8-F1
#
_cell.length_a   1.000
_cell.length_b   1.000
_cell.length_c   1.000
_cell.angle_alpha   90.00
_cell.angle_beta   90.00
_cell.angle_gamma   90.00
#
_symmetry.space_group_name_H-M   'P 1'
#
loop_
_entity.id
_entity.type
_entity.pdbx_description
1 polymer ?
#
loop_
_entity_poly.entity_id
_entity_poly.type
_entity_poly.pdbx_seq_one_letter_code
_entity_poly.pdbx_strand_id
1 'polypeptide(L)'
;MATPERAKSVIDAGLDSVKFSVNAGTRESYKKVHGKDDFEKVIEHIKWFDSYRKENNIKLGIYYSMVPTKITKGEWPLLQEILGPYTDDEDLRGCSNQGGNMYENNYTEEVDKNNLLGSLSRDQFCGKCPDPFFRATITPQGFLTTCVVDYQNYLCVADLREESLKDAWHNEHFVNLRKRHIANDLKGLICHNCLGNCNDPAEPLIKEFSRPFKK
;
A
#
# COMPACT_ATOMS: atom_id res chain seq x y z
N MET A 1 -6.81 15.64 -0.03
CA MET A 1 -7.86 15.42 0.98
C MET A 1 -9.18 15.19 0.27
N ALA A 2 -9.94 14.18 0.68
CA ALA A 2 -11.26 13.85 0.12
C ALA A 2 -12.33 14.78 0.72
N THR A 3 -12.40 16.02 0.23
CA THR A 3 -13.42 16.98 0.66
C THR A 3 -14.80 16.58 0.13
N PRO A 4 -15.89 16.93 0.83
CA PRO A 4 -17.26 16.71 0.38
C PRO A 4 -17.51 17.08 -1.09
N GLU A 5 -17.08 18.28 -1.47
CA GLU A 5 -17.22 18.82 -2.84
C GLU A 5 -16.58 17.90 -3.90
N ARG A 6 -15.38 17.39 -3.63
CA ARG A 6 -14.65 16.53 -4.58
C ARG A 6 -15.20 15.11 -4.56
N ALA A 7 -15.49 14.61 -3.36
CA ALA A 7 -15.99 13.25 -3.13
C ALA A 7 -17.35 13.03 -3.77
N LYS A 8 -18.25 14.01 -3.72
CA LYS A 8 -19.62 13.91 -4.25
C LYS A 8 -19.65 13.39 -5.68
N SER A 9 -18.90 14.04 -6.58
CA SER A 9 -18.86 13.65 -8.00
C SER A 9 -18.37 12.22 -8.22
N VAL A 10 -17.46 11.74 -7.37
CA VAL A 10 -16.91 10.38 -7.45
C VAL A 10 -17.90 9.36 -6.91
N ILE A 11 -18.57 9.67 -5.79
CA ILE A 11 -19.60 8.81 -5.20
C ILE A 11 -20.77 8.67 -6.19
N ASP A 12 -21.26 9.78 -6.74
CA ASP A 12 -22.38 9.81 -7.68
C ASP A 12 -22.08 9.09 -9.01
N ALA A 13 -20.80 8.99 -9.37
CA ALA A 13 -20.36 8.22 -10.53
C ALA A 13 -20.39 6.69 -10.31
N GLY A 14 -20.72 6.22 -9.10
CA GLY A 14 -20.85 4.81 -8.77
C GLY A 14 -19.65 4.22 -8.02
N LEU A 15 -19.05 4.98 -7.09
CA LEU A 15 -17.97 4.47 -6.24
C LEU A 15 -18.47 3.33 -5.34
N ASP A 16 -17.87 2.14 -5.45
CA ASP A 16 -18.24 0.99 -4.61
C ASP A 16 -17.77 1.15 -3.16
N SER A 17 -16.55 1.68 -2.95
CA SER A 17 -16.00 1.87 -1.60
C SER A 17 -14.87 2.89 -1.52
N VAL A 18 -14.60 3.35 -0.30
CA VAL A 18 -13.49 4.25 0.04
C VAL A 18 -12.79 3.78 1.32
N LYS A 19 -11.45 3.84 1.35
CA LYS A 19 -10.65 3.58 2.55
C LYS A 19 -9.81 4.79 2.93
N PHE A 20 -9.85 5.18 4.20
CA PHE A 20 -9.07 6.31 4.75
C PHE A 20 -7.91 5.80 5.61
N SER A 21 -6.68 6.20 5.28
CA SER A 21 -5.52 5.96 6.16
C SER A 21 -5.42 7.05 7.21
N VAL A 22 -5.86 6.75 8.45
CA VAL A 22 -5.95 7.73 9.54
C VAL A 22 -4.70 7.69 10.43
N ASN A 23 -4.16 6.50 10.68
CA ASN A 23 -2.85 6.24 11.31
C ASN A 23 -2.60 6.79 12.73
N ALA A 24 -3.52 7.55 13.33
CA ALA A 24 -3.36 8.21 14.62
C ALA A 24 -4.72 8.44 15.28
N GLY A 25 -4.85 8.19 16.58
CA GLY A 25 -6.09 8.34 17.34
C GLY A 25 -6.21 9.66 18.11
N THR A 26 -5.18 10.52 18.08
CA THR A 26 -5.23 11.86 18.70
C THR A 26 -4.78 12.94 17.73
N ARG A 27 -5.24 14.17 17.95
CA ARG A 27 -4.80 15.34 17.16
C ARG A 27 -3.29 15.55 17.21
N GLU A 28 -2.67 15.36 18.37
CA GLU A 28 -1.23 15.53 18.56
C GLU A 28 -0.44 14.48 17.78
N SER A 29 -0.80 13.19 17.93
CA SER A 29 -0.11 12.12 17.22
C SER A 29 -0.38 12.16 15.72
N TYR A 30 -1.58 12.57 15.30
CA TYR A 30 -1.93 12.80 13.90
C TYR A 30 -1.02 13.87 13.27
N LYS A 31 -0.86 15.01 13.94
CA LYS A 31 0.04 16.07 13.47
C LYS A 31 1.49 15.59 13.36
N LYS A 32 1.96 14.76 14.31
CA LYS A 32 3.31 14.17 14.26
C LYS A 32 3.48 13.22 13.08
N VAL A 33 2.50 12.34 12.84
CA VAL A 33 2.57 11.31 11.78
C VAL A 33 2.37 11.89 10.39
N HIS A 34 1.38 12.77 10.20
CA HIS A 34 1.02 13.31 8.88
C HIS A 34 1.69 14.64 8.55
N GLY A 35 2.36 15.27 9.52
CA GLY A 35 3.00 16.58 9.37
C GLY A 35 2.03 17.75 9.28
N LYS A 36 0.72 17.50 9.42
CA LYS A 36 -0.35 18.50 9.36
C LYS A 36 -1.44 18.23 10.39
N ASP A 37 -2.03 19.30 10.89
CA ASP A 37 -3.07 19.27 11.91
C ASP A 37 -4.47 19.25 11.25
N ASP A 38 -4.78 18.12 10.61
CA ASP A 38 -6.05 17.92 9.87
C ASP A 38 -6.96 16.86 10.54
N PHE A 39 -6.68 16.48 11.79
CA PHE A 39 -7.34 15.36 12.49
C PHE A 39 -8.87 15.49 12.52
N GLU A 40 -9.36 16.59 13.09
CA GLU A 40 -10.81 16.85 13.18
C GLU A 40 -11.46 16.92 11.81
N LYS A 41 -10.79 17.56 10.85
CA LYS A 41 -11.28 17.71 9.49
C LYS A 41 -11.43 16.35 8.78
N VAL A 42 -10.51 15.42 9.01
CA VAL A 42 -10.61 14.06 8.48
C VAL A 42 -11.80 13.33 9.11
N ILE A 43 -11.99 13.43 10.42
CA ILE A 43 -13.14 12.82 11.11
C ILE A 43 -14.45 13.40 10.59
N GLU A 44 -14.56 14.71 10.47
CA GLU A 44 -15.72 15.41 9.90
C GLU A 44 -16.04 14.95 8.48
N HIS A 45 -15.02 14.81 7.63
CA HIS A 45 -15.21 14.30 6.28
C HIS A 45 -15.69 12.85 6.26
N ILE A 46 -15.13 11.96 7.08
CA ILE A 46 -15.58 10.55 7.14
C ILE A 46 -17.04 10.48 7.58
N LYS A 47 -17.43 11.27 8.59
CA LYS A 47 -18.84 11.39 9.02
C LYS A 47 -19.74 11.89 7.88
N TRP A 48 -19.26 12.86 7.09
CA TRP A 48 -19.99 13.34 5.92
C TRP A 48 -20.19 12.25 4.87
N PHE A 49 -19.19 11.40 4.60
CA PHE A 49 -19.35 10.28 3.66
C PHE A 49 -20.48 9.34 4.11
N ASP A 50 -20.55 9.02 5.41
CA ASP A 50 -21.59 8.19 6.00
C ASP A 50 -22.99 8.84 5.93
N SER A 51 -23.10 10.12 6.27
CA SER A 51 -24.36 10.88 6.12
C SER A 51 -24.81 10.92 4.65
N TYR A 52 -23.89 11.25 3.74
CA TYR A 52 -24.20 11.41 2.33
C TYR A 52 -24.71 10.11 1.70
N ARG A 53 -24.06 8.97 1.98
CA ARG A 53 -24.53 7.68 1.46
C ARG A 53 -25.91 7.31 2.01
N LYS A 54 -26.21 7.62 3.28
CA LYS A 54 -27.50 7.32 3.93
C LYS A 54 -28.63 8.19 3.36
N GLU A 55 -28.40 9.50 3.27
CA GLU A 55 -29.36 10.47 2.75
C GLU A 55 -29.75 10.21 1.30
N ASN A 56 -28.80 9.70 0.50
CA ASN A 56 -29.01 9.45 -0.92
C ASN A 56 -29.25 7.96 -1.24
N ASN A 57 -29.37 7.10 -0.22
CA ASN A 57 -29.56 5.65 -0.36
C ASN A 57 -28.51 4.99 -1.29
N ILE A 58 -27.24 5.38 -1.15
CA ILE A 58 -26.11 4.90 -1.95
C ILE A 58 -25.44 3.74 -1.23
N LYS A 59 -25.25 2.63 -1.95
CA LYS A 59 -24.46 1.50 -1.45
C LYS A 59 -22.96 1.78 -1.62
N LEU A 60 -22.38 2.44 -0.63
CA LEU A 60 -20.96 2.79 -0.58
C LEU A 60 -20.32 2.16 0.66
N GLY A 61 -19.27 1.35 0.50
CA GLY A 61 -18.44 0.86 1.60
C GLY A 61 -17.49 1.95 2.12
N ILE A 62 -17.45 2.16 3.43
CA ILE A 62 -16.57 3.14 4.08
C ILE A 62 -15.65 2.41 5.05
N TYR A 63 -14.35 2.54 4.83
CA TYR A 63 -13.33 1.84 5.62
C TYR A 63 -12.29 2.81 6.16
N TYR A 64 -11.62 2.44 7.23
CA TYR A 64 -10.42 3.14 7.68
C TYR A 64 -9.29 2.18 8.04
N SER A 65 -8.06 2.67 8.03
CA SER A 65 -6.89 1.87 8.38
C SER A 65 -5.91 2.62 9.26
N MET A 66 -5.14 1.85 10.01
CA MET A 66 -4.01 2.34 10.82
C MET A 66 -2.80 1.42 10.63
N VAL A 67 -1.63 2.03 10.46
CA VAL A 67 -0.33 1.39 10.68
C VAL A 67 0.24 1.96 11.97
N PRO A 68 0.19 1.23 13.11
CA PRO A 68 0.74 1.71 14.35
C PRO A 68 2.26 1.88 14.24
N THR A 69 2.74 3.03 14.69
CA THR A 69 4.16 3.31 14.90
C THR A 69 4.42 3.44 16.40
N LYS A 70 5.67 3.64 16.81
CA LYS A 70 6.00 3.98 18.22
C LYS A 70 5.22 5.20 18.72
N ILE A 71 4.87 6.13 17.83
CA ILE A 71 4.15 7.36 18.18
C ILE A 71 2.67 7.09 18.47
N THR A 72 2.06 6.15 17.74
CA THR A 72 0.60 5.92 17.76
C THR A 72 0.22 4.56 18.36
N LYS A 73 1.19 3.85 18.94
CA LYS A 73 0.99 2.57 19.60
C LYS A 73 -0.05 2.71 20.71
N GLY A 74 -1.07 1.83 20.67
CA GLY A 74 -2.16 1.83 21.64
C GLY A 74 -3.29 2.82 21.35
N GLU A 75 -3.22 3.61 20.27
CA GLU A 75 -4.28 4.55 19.89
C GLU A 75 -5.39 3.93 19.03
N TRP A 76 -5.27 2.65 18.64
CA TRP A 76 -6.29 1.96 17.83
C TRP A 76 -7.69 1.99 18.46
N PRO A 77 -7.87 1.69 19.77
CA PRO A 77 -9.20 1.76 20.40
C PRO A 77 -9.84 3.16 20.33
N LEU A 78 -9.03 4.23 20.34
CA LEU A 78 -9.53 5.59 20.21
C LEU A 78 -10.14 5.81 18.81
N LEU A 79 -9.48 5.30 17.77
CA LEU A 79 -10.02 5.36 16.41
C LEU A 79 -11.30 4.54 16.25
N GLN A 80 -11.36 3.36 16.86
CA GLN A 80 -12.57 2.53 16.86
C GLN A 80 -13.75 3.27 17.49
N GLU A 81 -13.53 3.95 18.62
CA GLU A 81 -14.55 4.77 19.28
C GLU A 81 -15.01 5.95 18.40
N ILE A 82 -14.08 6.64 17.75
CA ILE A 82 -14.36 7.84 16.96
C ILE A 82 -15.03 7.52 15.61
N LEU A 83 -14.54 6.49 14.91
CA LEU A 83 -14.87 6.20 13.51
C LEU A 83 -15.73 4.95 13.31
N GLY A 84 -15.71 3.99 14.24
CA GLY A 84 -16.50 2.77 14.17
C GLY A 84 -17.99 3.02 13.87
N PRO A 85 -18.66 4.01 14.48
CA PRO A 85 -20.07 4.32 14.18
C PRO A 85 -20.36 4.79 12.74
N TYR A 86 -19.34 5.19 11.98
CA TYR A 86 -19.46 5.80 10.64
C TYR A 86 -18.78 5.00 9.53
N THR A 87 -18.24 3.83 9.85
CA THR A 87 -17.49 2.98 8.93
C THR A 87 -18.00 1.55 9.00
N ASP A 88 -17.82 0.79 7.93
CA ASP A 88 -18.31 -0.59 7.82
C ASP A 88 -17.25 -1.62 8.18
N ASP A 89 -15.96 -1.25 8.07
CA ASP A 89 -14.84 -2.12 8.40
C ASP A 89 -13.57 -1.31 8.67
N GLU A 90 -12.60 -1.96 9.30
CA GLU A 90 -11.39 -1.36 9.81
C GLU A 90 -10.18 -2.28 9.61
N ASP A 91 -9.04 -1.70 9.21
CA ASP A 91 -7.84 -2.46 8.82
C ASP A 91 -6.63 -2.00 9.66
N LEU A 92 -6.29 -2.78 10.68
CA LEU A 92 -5.09 -2.59 11.49
C LEU A 92 -3.93 -3.39 10.87
N ARG A 93 -2.96 -2.68 10.30
CA ARG A 93 -1.77 -3.29 9.68
C ARG A 93 -0.55 -3.12 10.55
N GLY A 94 0.31 -4.12 10.58
CA GLY A 94 1.61 -4.03 11.23
C GLY A 94 2.51 -3.01 10.52
N CYS A 95 3.38 -2.35 11.28
CA CYS A 95 4.47 -1.61 10.66
C CYS A 95 5.43 -2.60 9.98
N SER A 96 5.97 -2.21 8.83
CA SER A 96 6.95 -3.01 8.11
C SER A 96 8.04 -2.15 7.50
N ASN A 97 9.12 -2.80 7.07
CA ASN A 97 10.19 -2.16 6.30
C ASN A 97 9.89 -2.06 4.80
N GLN A 98 8.62 -2.22 4.39
CA GLN A 98 8.18 -2.13 2.99
C GLN A 98 8.99 -3.03 2.03
N GLY A 99 9.24 -4.26 2.45
CA GLY A 99 9.96 -5.26 1.65
C GLY A 99 11.44 -4.90 1.44
N GLY A 100 12.03 -4.21 2.41
CA GLY A 100 13.41 -3.71 2.36
C GLY A 100 13.58 -2.29 1.81
N ASN A 101 12.52 -1.67 1.26
CA ASN A 101 12.59 -0.30 0.73
C ASN A 101 12.58 0.79 1.81
N MET A 102 12.22 0.44 3.05
CA MET A 102 12.29 1.29 4.24
C MET A 102 13.01 0.50 5.34
N TYR A 103 14.20 -0.02 5.04
CA TYR A 103 14.94 -0.95 5.91
C TYR A 103 15.25 -0.36 7.29
N GLU A 104 15.38 0.95 7.40
CA GLU A 104 15.54 1.71 8.64
C GLU A 104 14.42 1.46 9.65
N ASN A 105 13.21 1.12 9.19
CA ASN A 105 12.07 0.79 10.07
C ASN A 105 12.35 -0.42 10.97
N ASN A 106 13.28 -1.30 10.58
CA ASN A 106 13.71 -2.42 11.43
C ASN A 106 14.38 -1.94 12.73
N TYR A 107 14.85 -0.69 12.78
CA TYR A 107 15.53 -0.09 13.93
C TYR A 107 14.71 1.03 14.57
N THR A 108 13.92 1.76 13.77
CA THR A 108 13.13 2.89 14.25
C THR A 108 11.75 2.48 14.75
N GLU A 109 11.18 1.37 14.30
CA GLU A 109 9.81 0.93 14.60
C GLU A 109 9.74 -0.49 15.16
N GLU A 110 8.55 -0.92 15.59
CA GLU A 110 8.28 -2.31 15.95
C GLU A 110 7.81 -3.08 14.70
N VAL A 111 8.74 -3.80 14.07
CA VAL A 111 8.47 -4.63 12.88
C VAL A 111 8.47 -6.11 13.26
N ASP A 112 7.33 -6.78 13.05
CA ASP A 112 7.27 -8.24 13.16
C ASP A 112 7.85 -8.88 11.90
N LYS A 113 9.00 -9.55 12.06
CA LYS A 113 9.70 -10.25 10.96
C LYS A 113 8.87 -11.38 10.35
N ASN A 114 7.85 -11.87 11.05
CA ASN A 114 6.96 -12.93 10.58
C ASN A 114 5.68 -12.39 9.93
N ASN A 115 5.44 -11.07 9.98
CA ASN A 115 4.30 -10.42 9.33
C ASN A 115 4.79 -9.66 8.09
N LEU A 116 4.90 -10.38 6.97
CA LEU A 116 5.49 -9.81 5.77
C LEU A 116 4.65 -8.62 5.27
N LEU A 117 5.32 -7.49 4.98
CA LEU A 117 4.69 -6.22 4.62
C LEU A 117 3.64 -5.70 5.62
N GLY A 118 3.62 -6.23 6.86
CA GLY A 118 2.66 -5.85 7.88
C GLY A 118 1.23 -6.32 7.63
N SER A 119 1.01 -7.20 6.63
CA SER A 119 -0.32 -7.65 6.23
C SER A 119 -0.44 -9.12 5.83
N LEU A 120 0.65 -9.89 5.90
CA LEU A 120 0.66 -11.32 5.57
C LEU A 120 1.00 -12.12 6.82
N SER A 121 0.01 -12.81 7.37
CA SER A 121 0.24 -13.70 8.51
C SER A 121 1.08 -14.92 8.11
N ARG A 122 1.69 -15.59 9.10
CA ARG A 122 2.51 -16.80 8.86
C ARG A 122 1.76 -17.88 8.09
N ASP A 123 0.47 -18.03 8.34
CA ASP A 123 -0.36 -19.06 7.70
C ASP A 123 -0.74 -18.71 6.26
N GLN A 124 -0.66 -17.42 5.89
CA GLN A 124 -0.88 -16.95 4.51
C GLN A 124 0.41 -16.99 3.67
N PHE A 125 1.57 -17.08 4.32
CA PHE A 125 2.85 -17.05 3.63
C PHE A 125 3.22 -18.41 3.04
N CYS A 126 3.10 -18.54 1.71
CA CYS A 126 3.46 -19.77 0.98
C CYS A 126 4.88 -19.77 0.40
N GLY A 127 5.74 -18.84 0.84
CA GLY A 127 7.12 -18.69 0.34
C GLY A 127 7.24 -18.05 -1.04
N LYS A 128 6.11 -17.74 -1.71
CA LYS A 128 6.08 -17.09 -3.02
C LYS A 128 5.18 -15.87 -2.99
N CYS A 129 5.64 -14.78 -3.59
CA CYS A 129 4.82 -13.59 -3.76
C CYS A 129 3.73 -13.86 -4.84
N PRO A 130 2.44 -13.61 -4.55
CA PRO A 130 1.37 -13.77 -5.54
C PRO A 130 1.34 -12.64 -6.58
N ASP A 131 1.91 -11.48 -6.27
CA ASP A 131 1.78 -10.25 -7.07
C ASP A 131 2.13 -10.42 -8.55
N PRO A 132 3.25 -11.08 -8.92
CA PRO A 132 3.61 -11.21 -10.33
C PRO A 132 2.58 -11.98 -11.15
N PHE A 133 1.70 -12.77 -10.52
CA PHE A 133 0.74 -13.65 -11.18
C PHE A 133 -0.67 -13.07 -11.22
N PHE A 134 -1.06 -12.30 -10.21
CA PHE A 134 -2.46 -11.86 -10.02
C PHE A 134 -2.65 -10.35 -10.05
N ARG A 135 -1.58 -9.56 -10.09
CA ARG A 135 -1.65 -8.10 -9.96
C ARG A 135 -0.82 -7.39 -11.04
N ALA A 136 -1.43 -6.37 -11.65
CA ALA A 136 -0.76 -5.38 -12.47
C ALA A 136 -0.64 -4.08 -11.67
N THR A 137 0.57 -3.52 -11.58
CA THR A 137 0.79 -2.21 -10.94
C THR A 137 1.26 -1.23 -12.00
N ILE A 138 0.51 -0.16 -12.22
CA ILE A 138 0.82 0.86 -13.23
C ILE A 138 1.26 2.13 -12.51
N THR A 139 2.46 2.62 -12.80
CA THR A 139 2.98 3.85 -12.20
C THR A 139 2.37 5.08 -12.87
N PRO A 140 2.42 6.27 -12.23
CA PRO A 140 1.98 7.51 -12.86
C PRO A 140 2.74 7.88 -14.14
N GLN A 141 3.92 7.29 -14.36
CA GLN A 141 4.72 7.50 -15.57
C GLN A 141 4.24 6.63 -16.75
N GLY A 142 3.33 5.68 -16.53
CA GLY A 142 2.86 4.72 -17.53
C GLY A 142 3.64 3.41 -17.53
N PHE A 143 4.49 3.15 -16.54
CA PHE A 143 5.24 1.89 -16.47
C PHE A 143 4.42 0.78 -15.83
N LEU A 144 4.54 -0.44 -16.34
CA LEU A 144 4.08 -1.64 -15.68
C LEU A 144 5.19 -2.16 -14.76
N THR A 145 4.92 -2.19 -13.45
CA THR A 145 5.78 -2.80 -12.42
C THR A 145 5.05 -3.96 -11.75
N THR A 146 5.81 -4.90 -11.20
CA THR A 146 5.25 -6.11 -10.58
C THR A 146 5.03 -5.98 -9.07
N CYS A 147 5.30 -4.82 -8.47
CA CYS A 147 5.13 -4.61 -7.03
C CYS A 147 4.80 -3.16 -6.67
N VAL A 148 3.93 -2.97 -5.68
CA VAL A 148 3.53 -1.65 -5.16
C VAL A 148 4.52 -1.03 -4.18
N VAL A 149 5.43 -1.83 -3.61
CA VAL A 149 6.49 -1.35 -2.70
C VAL A 149 7.82 -1.12 -3.41
N ASP A 150 7.86 -1.23 -4.74
CA ASP A 150 9.04 -0.89 -5.56
C ASP A 150 9.05 0.62 -5.86
N TYR A 151 9.79 1.38 -5.06
CA TYR A 151 9.87 2.84 -5.22
C TYR A 151 10.93 3.28 -6.24
N GLN A 152 11.79 2.35 -6.69
CA GLN A 152 12.93 2.63 -7.56
C GLN A 152 12.74 2.05 -8.97
N ASN A 153 11.57 1.48 -9.29
CA ASN A 153 11.27 0.80 -10.56
C ASN A 153 12.20 -0.39 -10.87
N TYR A 154 12.71 -1.09 -9.86
CA TYR A 154 13.59 -2.24 -10.07
C TYR A 154 12.84 -3.44 -10.66
N LEU A 155 11.52 -3.51 -10.46
CA LEU A 155 10.65 -4.55 -11.00
C LEU A 155 9.79 -4.04 -12.16
N CYS A 156 10.21 -2.96 -12.82
CA CYS A 156 9.57 -2.51 -14.05
C CYS A 156 9.82 -3.52 -15.17
N VAL A 157 8.76 -3.88 -15.88
CA VAL A 157 8.79 -4.89 -16.97
C VAL A 157 8.40 -4.31 -18.32
N ALA A 158 7.75 -3.14 -18.37
CA ALA A 158 7.30 -2.52 -19.61
C ALA A 158 6.95 -1.03 -19.46
N ASP A 159 6.94 -0.32 -20.59
CA ASP A 159 6.37 1.01 -20.74
C ASP A 159 5.07 0.93 -21.54
N LEU A 160 3.94 1.17 -20.88
CA LEU A 160 2.60 1.04 -21.50
C LEU A 160 2.26 2.19 -22.45
N ARG A 161 3.17 3.15 -22.63
CA ARG A 161 3.08 4.17 -23.68
C ARG A 161 3.56 3.65 -25.03
N GLU A 162 4.39 2.59 -25.01
CA GLU A 162 5.03 2.01 -26.20
C GLU A 162 4.42 0.64 -26.57
N GLU A 163 3.88 -0.10 -25.61
CA GLU A 163 3.22 -1.40 -25.85
C GLU A 163 1.90 -1.55 -25.09
N SER A 164 1.04 -2.48 -25.55
CA SER A 164 -0.24 -2.73 -24.90
C SER A 164 -0.05 -3.46 -23.57
N LEU A 165 -0.98 -3.26 -22.61
CA LEU A 165 -0.96 -4.01 -21.35
C LEU A 165 -0.98 -5.53 -21.57
N LYS A 166 -1.68 -6.00 -22.61
CA LYS A 166 -1.74 -7.42 -22.96
C LYS A 166 -0.38 -7.94 -23.39
N ASP A 167 0.34 -7.19 -24.23
CA ASP A 167 1.66 -7.60 -24.72
C ASP A 167 2.69 -7.52 -23.59
N ALA A 168 2.68 -6.41 -22.83
CA ALA A 168 3.51 -6.23 -21.64
C ALA A 168 3.32 -7.36 -20.60
N TRP A 169 2.08 -7.84 -20.41
CA TRP A 169 1.78 -8.94 -19.49
C TRP A 169 2.43 -10.28 -19.90
N HIS A 170 2.68 -10.48 -21.20
CA HIS A 170 3.25 -11.70 -21.78
C HIS A 170 4.68 -11.51 -22.28
N ASN A 171 5.27 -10.32 -22.09
CA ASN A 171 6.61 -10.03 -22.57
C ASN A 171 7.68 -10.85 -21.83
N GLU A 172 8.88 -10.88 -22.40
CA GLU A 172 9.98 -11.69 -21.90
C GLU A 172 10.37 -11.33 -20.46
N HIS A 173 10.42 -10.03 -20.12
CA HIS A 173 10.80 -9.57 -18.78
C HIS A 173 9.83 -10.08 -17.70
N PHE A 174 8.52 -9.93 -17.91
CA PHE A 174 7.52 -10.36 -16.92
C PHE A 174 7.44 -11.89 -16.83
N VAL A 175 7.48 -12.59 -17.97
CA VAL A 175 7.49 -14.06 -18.00
C VAL A 175 8.73 -14.62 -17.29
N ASN A 176 9.92 -14.05 -17.53
CA ASN A 176 11.13 -14.49 -16.87
C ASN A 176 11.10 -14.23 -15.36
N LEU A 177 10.55 -13.09 -14.92
CA LEU A 177 10.36 -12.83 -13.48
C LEU A 177 9.44 -13.88 -12.82
N ARG A 178 8.33 -14.26 -13.47
CA ARG A 178 7.44 -15.31 -12.96
C ARG A 178 8.13 -16.67 -12.91
N LYS A 179 8.92 -17.04 -13.92
CA LYS A 179 9.73 -18.27 -13.91
C LYS A 179 10.70 -18.30 -12.72
N ARG A 180 11.37 -17.18 -12.44
CA ARG A 180 12.25 -17.02 -11.28
C ARG A 180 11.51 -17.20 -9.95
N HIS A 181 10.29 -16.65 -9.82
CA HIS A 181 9.44 -16.88 -8.65
C HIS A 181 9.02 -18.35 -8.48
N ILE A 182 8.67 -19.05 -9.56
CA ILE A 182 8.32 -20.48 -9.52
C ILE A 182 9.52 -21.32 -9.06
N ALA A 183 10.71 -21.01 -9.58
CA ALA A 183 11.96 -21.71 -9.28
C ALA A 183 12.61 -21.32 -7.94
N ASN A 184 12.04 -20.37 -7.19
CA ASN A 184 12.65 -19.75 -6.01
C ASN A 184 14.05 -19.14 -6.27
N ASP A 185 14.32 -18.71 -7.51
CA ASP A 185 15.57 -18.05 -7.88
C ASP A 185 15.41 -16.53 -7.87
N LEU A 186 15.39 -15.95 -6.66
CA LEU A 186 15.11 -14.52 -6.47
C LEU A 186 16.35 -13.69 -6.13
N LYS A 187 17.52 -14.32 -5.99
CA LYS A 187 18.77 -13.64 -5.62
C LYS A 187 19.09 -12.51 -6.61
N GLY A 188 19.50 -11.35 -6.08
CA GLY A 188 19.75 -10.16 -6.89
C GLY A 188 18.48 -9.39 -7.31
N LEU A 189 17.31 -9.77 -6.82
CA LEU A 189 16.07 -9.00 -6.95
C LEU A 189 15.64 -8.47 -5.59
N ILE A 190 14.94 -7.33 -5.57
CA ILE A 190 14.31 -6.83 -4.33
C ILE A 190 13.27 -7.80 -3.76
N CYS A 191 12.74 -8.73 -4.58
CA CYS A 191 11.85 -9.80 -4.12
C CYS A 191 12.53 -10.74 -3.11
N HIS A 192 13.83 -11.02 -3.26
CA HIS A 192 14.61 -11.79 -2.29
C HIS A 192 14.72 -11.05 -0.95
N ASN A 193 15.02 -9.75 -1.01
CA ASN A 193 15.08 -8.90 0.18
C ASN A 193 13.73 -8.85 0.91
N CYS A 194 12.64 -8.69 0.16
CA CYS A 194 11.29 -8.68 0.70
C CYS A 194 10.94 -10.01 1.38
N LEU A 195 11.03 -11.14 0.67
CA LEU A 195 10.62 -12.45 1.20
C LEU A 195 11.56 -12.98 2.29
N GLY A 196 12.85 -12.63 2.20
CA GLY A 196 13.88 -13.04 3.15
C GLY A 196 14.09 -12.08 4.32
N ASN A 197 13.40 -10.93 4.32
CA ASN A 197 13.60 -9.84 5.27
C ASN A 197 15.08 -9.46 5.45
N CYS A 198 15.80 -9.33 4.33
CA CYS A 198 17.22 -8.98 4.27
C CYS A 198 17.44 -7.73 3.40
N ASN A 199 18.70 -7.32 3.23
CA ASN A 199 19.09 -6.13 2.46
C ASN A 199 20.30 -6.42 1.57
N ASP A 200 20.21 -7.46 0.76
CA ASP A 200 21.27 -7.84 -0.17
C ASP A 200 21.25 -6.92 -1.42
N PRO A 201 22.37 -6.75 -2.13
CA PRO A 201 22.39 -6.02 -3.39
C PRO A 201 21.38 -6.60 -4.40
N ALA A 202 20.63 -5.72 -5.04
CA ALA A 202 19.68 -6.06 -6.09
C ALA A 202 19.88 -5.17 -7.32
N GLU A 203 19.54 -5.69 -8.49
CA GLU A 203 19.62 -4.98 -9.77
C GLU A 203 18.23 -4.83 -10.38
N PRO A 204 17.96 -3.76 -11.14
CA PRO A 204 16.71 -3.59 -11.84
C PRO A 204 16.57 -4.59 -13.00
N LEU A 205 15.35 -5.04 -13.28
CA LEU A 205 15.04 -5.89 -14.44
C LEU A 205 15.36 -5.19 -15.76
N ILE A 206 15.09 -3.88 -15.83
CA ILE A 206 15.38 -3.02 -16.97
C ILE A 206 16.01 -1.75 -16.44
N LYS A 207 17.31 -1.56 -16.69
CA LYS A 207 18.11 -0.47 -16.13
C LYS A 207 17.59 0.91 -16.52
N GLU A 208 17.08 1.06 -17.73
CA GLU A 208 16.57 2.31 -18.30
C GLU A 208 15.36 2.88 -17.53
N PHE A 209 14.55 2.01 -16.93
CA PHE A 209 13.37 2.42 -16.15
C PHE A 209 13.70 2.70 -14.68
N SER A 210 14.87 2.26 -14.22
CA SER A 210 15.27 2.38 -12.82
C SER A 210 15.49 3.82 -12.40
N ARG A 211 15.08 4.12 -11.16
CA ARG A 211 15.25 5.42 -10.50
C ARG A 211 15.91 5.19 -9.16
N PRO A 212 17.23 4.90 -9.13
CA PRO A 212 17.91 4.70 -7.88
C PRO A 212 17.85 5.96 -7.02
N PHE A 213 17.72 5.78 -5.69
CA PHE A 213 17.89 6.90 -4.78
C PHE A 213 19.25 7.55 -5.05
N LYS A 214 19.26 8.88 -5.16
CA LYS A 214 20.51 9.63 -5.17
C LYS A 214 21.11 9.48 -3.76
N LYS A 215 22.23 8.76 -3.67
CA LYS A 215 23.04 8.71 -2.45
C LYS A 215 23.57 10.10 -2.11
#